data_AF-I2C6B8-F1
#
_entry.id   AF-I2C6B8-F1
#
_cell.length_a   1.000
_cell.length_b   1.000
_cell.length_c   1.000
_cell.angle_alpha   90.00
_cell.angle_beta   90.00
_cell.angle_gamma   90.00
#
_symmetry.space_group_name_H-M   'P 1'
#
loop_
_entity.id
_entity.type
_entity.pdbx_description
1 polymer ?
#
loop_
_entity_poly.entity_id
_entity_poly.type
_entity_poly.pdbx_seq_one_letter_code
_entity_poly.pdbx_strand_id
1 'polypeptide(L)'
;MNIAKKLGTTKQTANKLISSLAKKGYVHTVPSKLDKRAINIEITAEGKKALISCSEKSTYFLADMFQDFTTDEIETFWRLLQKLYRFDGEEQDGFEEKAHLKVEDQAQFISDDYEEKIMAEFSKRRYGGADDE
;
A
#
# COMPACT_ATOMS: atom_id res chain seq x y z
N MET A 1 -9.23 -13.78 2.14
CA MET A 1 -9.17 -12.31 2.31
C MET A 1 -10.31 -11.67 1.52
N ASN A 2 -11.07 -10.75 2.13
CA ASN A 2 -12.13 -9.98 1.44
C ASN A 2 -11.62 -8.57 1.17
N ILE A 3 -11.41 -8.23 -0.12
CA ILE A 3 -10.81 -6.96 -0.55
C ILE A 3 -11.66 -5.76 -0.11
N ALA A 4 -12.99 -5.84 -0.19
CA ALA A 4 -13.86 -4.74 0.18
C ALA A 4 -13.74 -4.39 1.68
N LYS A 5 -13.63 -5.41 2.54
CA LYS A 5 -13.42 -5.25 3.98
C LYS A 5 -12.07 -4.58 4.27
N LYS A 6 -10.99 -5.08 3.66
CA LYS A 6 -9.63 -4.50 3.82
C LYS A 6 -9.53 -3.05 3.34
N LEU A 7 -10.30 -2.69 2.31
CA LEU A 7 -10.36 -1.31 1.79
C LEU A 7 -11.34 -0.41 2.57
N GLY A 8 -12.06 -0.94 3.56
CA GLY A 8 -13.10 -0.18 4.27
C GLY A 8 -14.22 0.33 3.35
N THR A 9 -14.57 -0.42 2.31
CA THR A 9 -15.52 0.03 1.27
C THR A 9 -16.56 -1.04 0.92
N THR A 10 -17.56 -0.66 0.11
CA THR A 10 -18.60 -1.59 -0.33
C THR A 10 -18.09 -2.56 -1.40
N LYS A 11 -18.72 -3.74 -1.50
CA LYS A 11 -18.40 -4.72 -2.56
C LYS A 11 -18.55 -4.11 -3.96
N GLN A 12 -19.53 -3.23 -4.15
CA GLN A 12 -19.80 -2.56 -5.41
C GLN A 12 -18.65 -1.62 -5.79
N THR A 13 -18.15 -0.81 -4.85
CA THR A 13 -17.01 0.08 -5.07
C THR A 13 -15.73 -0.72 -5.33
N ALA A 14 -15.47 -1.75 -4.53
CA ALA A 14 -14.33 -2.64 -4.74
C ALA A 14 -14.37 -3.31 -6.13
N ASN A 15 -15.53 -3.79 -6.57
CA ASN A 15 -15.69 -4.38 -7.90
C ASN A 15 -15.42 -3.38 -9.03
N LYS A 16 -15.84 -2.11 -8.88
CA LYS A 16 -15.53 -1.06 -9.86
C LYS A 16 -14.02 -0.81 -9.97
N LEU A 17 -13.32 -0.75 -8.83
CA LEU A 17 -11.86 -0.58 -8.79
C LEU A 17 -11.15 -1.77 -9.43
N ILE A 18 -11.50 -2.99 -9.05
CA ILE A 18 -10.94 -4.23 -9.62
C ILE A 18 -11.18 -4.29 -11.13
N SER A 19 -12.39 -3.96 -11.59
CA SER A 19 -12.70 -3.94 -13.03
C SER A 19 -11.86 -2.92 -13.79
N SER A 20 -11.58 -1.76 -13.19
CA SER A 20 -10.69 -0.75 -13.78
C SER A 20 -9.26 -1.25 -13.90
N LEU A 21 -8.73 -1.88 -12.83
CA LEU A 21 -7.40 -2.49 -12.82
C LEU A 21 -7.28 -3.62 -13.84
N ALA A 22 -8.32 -4.45 -13.98
CA ALA A 22 -8.37 -5.53 -14.96
C ALA A 22 -8.38 -4.99 -16.40
N LYS A 23 -9.16 -3.93 -16.68
CA LYS A 23 -9.16 -3.25 -17.99
C LYS A 23 -7.79 -2.67 -18.35
N LYS A 24 -7.01 -2.24 -17.35
CA LYS A 24 -5.63 -1.76 -17.52
C LYS A 24 -4.60 -2.89 -17.62
N GLY A 25 -5.00 -4.15 -17.47
CA GLY A 25 -4.13 -5.31 -17.53
C GLY A 25 -3.27 -5.51 -16.27
N TYR A 26 -3.57 -4.85 -15.16
CA TYR A 26 -2.78 -4.95 -13.92
C TYR A 26 -3.18 -6.13 -13.03
N VAL A 27 -4.42 -6.60 -13.17
CA VAL A 27 -4.93 -7.76 -12.45
C VAL A 27 -5.77 -8.62 -13.38
N HIS A 28 -5.96 -9.89 -13.01
CA HIS A 28 -6.96 -10.75 -13.61
C HIS A 28 -7.77 -11.48 -12.53
N THR A 29 -8.98 -11.88 -12.89
CA THR A 29 -9.89 -12.59 -12.01
C THR A 29 -9.82 -14.09 -12.29
N VAL A 30 -9.62 -14.90 -11.26
CA VAL A 30 -9.61 -16.37 -11.35
C VAL A 30 -10.75 -16.92 -10.49
N PRO A 31 -11.60 -17.83 -10.99
CA PRO A 31 -12.63 -18.46 -10.17
C PRO A 31 -12.01 -19.16 -8.96
N SER A 32 -12.62 -19.03 -7.79
CA SER A 32 -12.15 -19.75 -6.61
C SER A 32 -12.40 -21.25 -6.74
N LYS A 33 -11.37 -22.04 -6.44
CA LYS A 33 -11.45 -23.52 -6.40
C LYS A 33 -12.24 -24.03 -5.19
N LEU A 34 -12.40 -23.20 -4.15
CA LEU A 34 -13.04 -23.56 -2.88
C LEU A 34 -14.51 -23.11 -2.82
N ASP A 35 -14.86 -22.00 -3.48
CA ASP A 35 -16.24 -21.50 -3.57
C ASP A 35 -16.49 -20.95 -4.97
N LYS A 36 -17.36 -21.62 -5.75
CA LYS A 36 -17.69 -21.21 -7.13
C LYS A 36 -18.35 -19.83 -7.22
N ARG A 37 -18.84 -19.28 -6.11
CA ARG A 37 -19.43 -17.93 -6.04
C ARG A 37 -18.39 -16.85 -5.72
N ALA A 38 -17.16 -17.24 -5.39
CA ALA A 38 -16.06 -16.33 -5.11
C ALA A 38 -15.09 -16.22 -6.29
N ILE A 39 -14.49 -15.05 -6.43
CA ILE A 39 -13.40 -14.80 -7.38
C ILE A 39 -12.13 -14.46 -6.59
N ASN A 40 -11.01 -14.95 -7.07
CA ASN A 40 -9.67 -14.55 -6.66
C ASN A 40 -9.16 -13.48 -7.62
N ILE A 41 -8.34 -12.57 -7.10
CA ILE A 41 -7.69 -11.53 -7.88
C ILE A 41 -6.19 -11.81 -7.86
N GLU A 42 -5.59 -11.89 -9.03
CA GLU A 42 -4.16 -12.13 -9.21
C GLU A 42 -3.51 -10.95 -9.95
N ILE A 43 -2.36 -10.49 -9.45
CA ILE A 43 -1.61 -9.37 -10.03
C ILE A 43 -0.79 -9.89 -11.21
N THR A 44 -0.87 -9.21 -12.35
CA THR A 44 -0.11 -9.56 -13.56
C THR A 44 1.34 -9.10 -13.46
N ALA A 45 2.19 -9.50 -14.41
CA ALA A 45 3.57 -8.99 -14.49
C ALA A 45 3.60 -7.47 -14.70
N GLU A 46 2.73 -6.94 -15.56
CA GLU A 46 2.55 -5.50 -15.79
C GLU A 46 2.06 -4.80 -14.53
N GLY A 47 1.15 -5.42 -13.78
CA GLY A 47 0.68 -4.93 -12.48
C GLY A 47 1.80 -4.85 -11.45
N LYS A 48 2.67 -5.86 -11.37
CA LYS A 48 3.87 -5.84 -10.51
C LYS A 48 4.82 -4.70 -10.89
N LYS A 49 5.11 -4.51 -12.18
CA LYS A 49 5.94 -3.37 -12.66
C LYS A 49 5.31 -2.02 -12.31
N ALA A 50 4.01 -1.88 -12.49
CA ALA A 50 3.28 -0.67 -12.13
C ALA A 50 3.37 -0.39 -10.62
N LEU A 51 3.23 -1.43 -9.77
CA LEU A 51 3.37 -1.32 -8.32
C LEU A 51 4.76 -0.81 -7.91
N ILE A 52 5.84 -1.34 -8.50
CA ILE A 52 7.22 -0.91 -8.20
C ILE A 52 7.42 0.56 -8.56
N SER A 53 7.00 0.98 -9.76
CA SER A 53 7.12 2.40 -10.16
C SER A 53 6.27 3.34 -9.32
N CYS A 54 5.16 2.84 -8.75
CA CYS A 54 4.29 3.59 -7.86
C CYS A 54 4.83 3.65 -6.44
N SER A 55 5.50 2.59 -5.96
CA SER A 55 6.01 2.53 -4.59
C SER A 55 7.09 3.58 -4.34
N GLU A 56 8.03 3.78 -5.27
CA GLU A 56 9.03 4.85 -5.17
C GLU A 56 8.36 6.23 -5.00
N LYS A 57 7.42 6.56 -5.89
CA LYS A 57 6.70 7.84 -5.84
C LYS A 57 5.88 7.99 -4.56
N SER A 58 5.30 6.90 -4.08
CA SER A 58 4.52 6.89 -2.83
C SER A 58 5.42 7.14 -1.62
N THR A 59 6.61 6.54 -1.59
CA THR A 59 7.61 6.78 -0.53
C THR A 59 8.01 8.25 -0.46
N TYR A 60 8.32 8.87 -1.59
CA TYR A 60 8.66 10.30 -1.61
C TYR A 60 7.47 11.19 -1.27
N PHE A 61 6.28 10.87 -1.77
CA PHE A 61 5.06 11.60 -1.41
C PHE A 61 4.80 11.59 0.10
N LEU A 62 4.99 10.45 0.77
CA LEU A 62 4.86 10.34 2.22
C LEU A 62 5.97 11.12 2.96
N ALA A 63 7.20 11.11 2.44
CA ALA A 63 8.30 11.90 3.00
C ALA A 63 7.97 13.40 2.99
N ASP A 64 7.53 13.90 1.84
CA ASP A 64 7.19 15.31 1.63
C ASP A 64 5.95 15.71 2.45
N MET A 65 4.93 14.85 2.49
CA MET A 65 3.67 15.12 3.21
C MET A 65 3.84 15.18 4.74
N PHE A 66 4.81 14.45 5.29
CA PHE A 66 5.06 14.37 6.73
C PHE A 66 6.40 15.01 7.15
N GLN A 67 7.00 15.85 6.32
CA GLN A 67 8.30 16.47 6.60
C GLN A 67 8.30 17.29 7.91
N ASP A 68 7.21 18.00 8.20
CA ASP A 68 7.08 18.88 9.37
C ASP A 68 6.57 18.16 10.63
N PHE A 69 6.28 16.87 10.53
CA PHE A 69 5.84 16.08 11.67
C PHE A 69 7.04 15.45 12.35
N THR A 70 7.02 15.31 13.67
CA THR A 70 7.92 14.42 14.41
C THR A 70 7.42 12.98 14.36
N THR A 71 8.26 12.01 14.71
CA THR A 71 7.84 10.60 14.84
C THR A 71 6.69 10.47 15.84
N ASP A 72 6.78 11.15 17.00
CA ASP A 72 5.76 11.12 18.05
C ASP A 72 4.41 11.69 17.60
N GLU A 73 4.43 12.73 16.76
CA GLU A 73 3.21 13.31 16.17
C GLU A 73 2.59 12.37 15.15
N ILE A 74 3.39 11.69 14.31
CA ILE A 74 2.89 10.67 13.37
C ILE A 74 2.25 9.50 14.13
N GLU A 75 2.92 9.00 15.18
CA GLU A 75 2.39 7.92 16.02
C GLU A 75 1.10 8.33 16.74
N THR A 76 1.07 9.55 17.25
CA THR A 76 -0.13 10.11 17.91
C THR A 76 -1.27 10.28 16.91
N PHE A 77 -0.98 10.82 15.73
CA PHE A 77 -1.97 10.98 14.67
C PHE A 77 -2.54 9.63 14.23
N TRP A 78 -1.68 8.63 14.00
CA TRP A 78 -2.11 7.27 13.67
C TRP A 78 -3.04 6.67 14.73
N ARG A 79 -2.67 6.77 16.01
CA ARG A 79 -3.51 6.30 17.14
C ARG A 79 -4.87 7.01 17.18
N LEU A 80 -4.90 8.31 16.89
CA LEU A 80 -6.15 9.09 16.86
C LEU A 80 -7.03 8.71 15.67
N LEU A 81 -6.45 8.47 14.48
CA LEU A 81 -7.18 7.97 13.31
C LEU A 81 -7.81 6.61 13.58
N GLN A 82 -7.07 5.68 14.20
CA GLN A 82 -7.62 4.36 14.58
C GLN A 82 -8.74 4.47 15.62
N LYS A 83 -8.61 5.41 16.57
CA LYS A 83 -9.66 5.68 17.57
C LYS A 83 -10.91 6.26 16.92
N LEU A 84 -10.75 7.15 15.94
CA LEU A 84 -11.85 7.72 15.17
C LEU A 84 -12.51 6.66 14.28
N TYR A 85 -11.73 5.77 13.66
CA TYR A 85 -12.24 4.73 12.77
C TYR A 85 -13.26 3.83 13.47
N ARG A 86 -12.97 3.41 14.70
CA ARG A 86 -13.83 2.50 15.48
C ARG A 86 -15.03 3.16 16.18
N PHE A 87 -15.47 4.34 15.72
CA PHE A 87 -16.57 5.07 16.36
C PHE A 87 -17.90 4.30 16.36
N ASP A 88 -18.11 3.42 15.37
CA ASP A 88 -19.29 2.57 15.21
C ASP A 88 -19.11 1.17 15.82
N GLY A 89 -17.98 0.93 16.48
CA GLY A 89 -17.63 -0.35 17.11
C GLY A 89 -16.87 -1.32 16.20
N GLU A 90 -16.63 -0.98 14.93
CA GLU A 90 -15.84 -1.82 14.02
C GLU A 90 -14.36 -1.42 14.06
N GLU A 91 -13.49 -2.38 14.38
CA GLU A 91 -12.04 -2.14 14.33
C GLU A 91 -11.53 -2.12 12.90
N GLN A 92 -10.50 -1.30 12.64
CA GLN A 92 -9.85 -1.26 11.35
C GLN A 92 -9.16 -2.60 11.07
N ASP A 93 -9.65 -3.33 10.07
CA ASP A 93 -8.98 -4.50 9.51
C ASP A 93 -7.83 -4.04 8.60
N GLY A 94 -6.78 -3.48 9.23
CA GLY A 94 -5.63 -2.86 8.57
C GLY A 94 -4.85 -3.79 7.65
N PHE A 95 -3.89 -3.27 6.90
CA PHE A 95 -2.99 -4.09 6.10
C PHE A 95 -1.93 -4.76 6.99
N GLU A 96 -1.40 -5.91 6.59
CA GLU A 96 -0.34 -6.59 7.35
C GLU A 96 0.91 -5.69 7.37
N GLU A 97 1.41 -5.35 8.57
CA GLU A 97 2.61 -4.53 8.79
C GLU A 97 3.86 -5.14 8.13
N LYS A 98 3.86 -6.47 8.00
CA LYS A 98 4.79 -7.24 7.18
C LYS A 98 3.96 -8.00 6.17
N ALA A 99 3.90 -7.53 4.94
CA ALA A 99 3.33 -8.34 3.87
C ALA A 99 4.18 -9.62 3.77
N HIS A 100 3.62 -10.78 4.10
CA HIS A 100 4.23 -12.07 3.80
C HIS A 100 4.15 -12.34 2.28
N LEU A 101 4.71 -11.42 1.49
CA LEU A 101 5.06 -11.71 0.11
C LEU A 101 6.12 -12.80 0.20
N LYS A 102 5.90 -13.95 -0.44
CA LYS A 102 7.03 -14.82 -0.74
C LYS A 102 7.92 -14.02 -1.68
N VAL A 103 8.96 -13.41 -1.09
CA VAL A 103 9.98 -12.55 -1.70
C VAL A 103 10.90 -13.38 -2.61
N GLU A 104 10.37 -14.36 -3.33
CA GLU A 104 11.15 -15.08 -4.34
C GLU A 104 11.21 -14.26 -5.65
N ASP A 105 10.23 -13.36 -5.88
CA ASP A 105 10.20 -12.50 -7.06
C ASP A 105 10.78 -11.08 -6.82
N GLN A 106 10.72 -10.51 -5.62
CA GLN A 106 11.15 -9.10 -5.41
C GLN A 106 12.66 -8.90 -5.58
N ALA A 107 13.47 -9.85 -5.13
CA ALA A 107 14.92 -9.85 -5.37
C ALA A 107 15.30 -9.93 -6.87
N GLN A 108 14.36 -10.33 -7.75
CA GLN A 108 14.55 -10.29 -9.20
C GLN A 108 14.19 -8.93 -9.83
N PHE A 109 13.50 -8.04 -9.11
CA PHE A 109 13.00 -6.77 -9.68
C PHE A 109 13.60 -5.50 -9.06
N ILE A 110 14.16 -5.59 -7.86
CA ILE A 110 14.78 -4.45 -7.18
C ILE A 110 16.14 -4.88 -6.62
N SER A 111 17.21 -4.21 -7.05
CA SER A 111 18.54 -4.42 -6.49
C SER A 111 18.69 -3.71 -5.14
N ASP A 112 19.51 -4.26 -4.25
CA ASP A 112 19.84 -3.63 -2.95
C ASP A 112 20.25 -2.15 -3.11
N ASP A 113 21.03 -1.85 -4.17
CA ASP A 113 21.45 -0.48 -4.55
C ASP A 113 20.27 0.47 -4.83
N TYR A 114 19.16 -0.04 -5.37
CA TYR A 114 17.98 0.76 -5.67
C TYR A 114 17.17 1.05 -4.40
N GLU A 115 17.05 0.09 -3.48
CA GLU A 115 16.42 0.33 -2.18
C GLU A 115 17.23 1.35 -1.36
N GLU A 116 18.56 1.21 -1.33
CA GLU A 116 19.45 2.14 -0.63
C GLU A 116 19.30 3.56 -1.17
N LYS A 117 19.22 3.72 -2.50
CA LYS A 117 18.99 5.02 -3.14
C LYS A 117 17.63 5.63 -2.77
N ILE A 118 16.55 4.85 -2.76
CA ILE A 118 15.22 5.33 -2.36
C ILE A 118 15.24 5.79 -0.90
N MET A 119 15.89 5.02 -0.01
CA MET A 119 15.96 5.35 1.41
C MET A 119 16.83 6.59 1.67
N ALA A 120 17.92 6.78 0.93
CA ALA A 120 18.74 7.99 1.00
C ALA A 120 17.94 9.24 0.57
N GLU A 121 17.21 9.16 -0.54
CA GLU A 121 16.38 10.27 -1.02
C GLU A 121 15.19 10.53 -0.08
N PHE A 122 14.57 9.49 0.48
CA PHE A 122 13.56 9.63 1.54
C PHE A 122 14.11 10.40 2.73
N SER A 123 15.28 10.00 3.25
CA SER A 123 15.91 10.66 4.39
C SER A 123 16.20 12.13 4.11
N LYS A 124 16.70 12.44 2.92
CA LYS A 124 16.97 13.80 2.50
C LYS A 124 15.70 14.65 2.46
N ARG A 125 14.61 14.13 1.89
CA ARG A 125 13.32 14.85 1.83
C ARG A 125 12.71 15.04 3.21
N ARG A 126 12.79 13.99 4.04
CA ARG A 126 12.13 13.94 5.34
C ARG A 126 12.81 14.78 6.42
N TYR A 127 14.15 14.88 6.37
CA TYR A 127 14.96 15.49 7.43
C TYR A 127 15.88 16.60 6.93
N GLY A 128 16.14 16.71 5.62
CA GLY A 128 17.12 17.64 5.07
C GLY A 128 16.68 19.10 5.00
N GLY A 129 15.45 19.43 5.40
CA GLY A 129 14.97 20.82 5.55
C GLY A 129 15.10 21.39 6.96
N ALA A 130 15.58 20.61 7.94
CA ALA A 130 15.58 20.99 9.35
C ALA A 130 16.81 21.81 9.81
N ASP A 131 17.78 22.06 8.93
CA ASP A 131 19.04 22.75 9.27
C ASP A 131 19.09 24.26 8.89
N ASP A 132 17.98 24.83 8.39
CA ASP A 132 17.91 26.23 7.90
C ASP A 132 16.97 27.16 8.72
N GLU A 133 16.77 26.90 10.02
CA GLU A 133 16.13 27.85 10.97
C GLU A 133 16.97 28.17 12.21
#